data_AF-A0A2S8FVC1-F1
#
_entry.id   AF-A0A2S8FVC1-F1
#
_cell.length_a   1.000
_cell.length_b   1.000
_cell.length_c   1.000
_cell.angle_alpha   90.00
_cell.angle_beta   90.00
_cell.angle_gamma   90.00
#
_symmetry.space_group_name_H-M   'P 1'
#
loop_
_entity.id
_entity.type
_entity.pdbx_description
1 polymer ?
#
loop_
_entity_poly.entity_id
_entity_poly.type
_entity_poly.pdbx_seq_one_letter_code
_entity_poly.pdbx_strand_id
1 'polypeptide(L)'
;MSIFEEIEQLLNDLDAFIAGGQPEAMVGAAESKLGVSFPPSFREYLVRWGNISCDDLEYYGLTRNGDFDKGGVPNCVWFTMSKRTTVGLPHSLIVFRNINDEEYLCIDTDQALDNDERKIAIWDNIEREISQTLDVNFADFLLEELTEISDDA
;
A
#
# COMPACT_ATOMS: atom_id res chain seq x y z
N MET A 1 14.30 -9.77 -15.92
CA MET A 1 13.21 -10.09 -14.99
C MET A 1 12.50 -8.78 -14.73
N SER A 2 11.18 -8.76 -14.72
CA SER A 2 10.44 -7.56 -14.31
C SER A 2 10.49 -7.42 -12.79
N ILE A 3 10.33 -6.21 -12.27
CA ILE A 3 10.28 -5.97 -10.82
C ILE A 3 9.24 -6.84 -10.11
N PHE A 4 8.09 -7.10 -10.75
CA PHE A 4 7.05 -7.95 -10.18
C PHE A 4 7.42 -9.43 -10.16
N GLU A 5 8.24 -9.90 -11.09
CA GLU A 5 8.78 -11.27 -11.06
C GLU A 5 9.83 -11.42 -9.94
N GLU A 6 10.62 -10.38 -9.68
CA GLU A 6 11.58 -10.36 -8.57
C GLU A 6 10.88 -10.32 -7.22
N ILE A 7 9.86 -9.47 -7.07
CA ILE A 7 8.98 -9.45 -5.89
C ILE A 7 8.32 -10.84 -5.71
N GLU A 8 7.77 -11.44 -6.77
CA GLU A 8 7.15 -12.77 -6.69
C GLU A 8 8.14 -13.84 -6.21
N GLN A 9 9.40 -13.79 -6.66
CA GLN A 9 10.44 -14.71 -6.20
C GLN A 9 10.74 -14.51 -4.70
N LEU A 10 10.95 -13.27 -4.26
CA LEU A 10 11.21 -12.96 -2.84
C LEU A 10 10.04 -13.39 -1.94
N LEU A 11 8.80 -13.13 -2.35
CA LEU A 11 7.62 -13.55 -1.59
C LEU A 11 7.55 -15.08 -1.42
N ASN A 12 7.95 -15.83 -2.45
CA ASN A 12 8.01 -17.29 -2.36
C ASN A 12 9.15 -17.76 -1.44
N ASP A 13 10.32 -17.11 -1.53
CA ASP A 13 11.49 -17.47 -0.72
C ASP A 13 11.26 -17.17 0.77
N LEU A 14 10.50 -16.11 1.07
CA LEU A 14 10.10 -15.69 2.41
C LEU A 14 8.89 -16.45 2.99
N ASP A 15 8.29 -17.37 2.23
CA ASP A 15 7.01 -18.03 2.57
C ASP A 15 5.91 -17.03 2.97
N ALA A 16 5.86 -15.89 2.27
CA ALA A 16 4.95 -14.79 2.57
C ALA A 16 3.49 -15.22 2.35
N PHE A 17 2.60 -14.74 3.21
CA PHE A 17 1.17 -14.93 3.02
C PHE A 17 0.64 -13.93 1.99
N ILE A 18 0.06 -14.47 0.91
CA ILE A 18 -0.57 -13.72 -0.18
C ILE A 18 -2.09 -13.99 -0.14
N ALA A 19 -2.91 -12.95 0.05
CA ALA A 19 -4.36 -13.10 0.15
C ALA A 19 -5.05 -13.50 -1.17
N GLY A 20 -4.41 -13.13 -2.28
CA GLY A 20 -4.87 -13.36 -3.64
C GLY A 20 -5.37 -12.08 -4.31
N GLY A 21 -4.95 -11.92 -5.56
CA GLY A 21 -5.28 -10.80 -6.42
C GLY A 21 -6.76 -10.44 -6.52
N GLN A 22 -7.03 -9.18 -6.85
CA GLN A 22 -8.37 -8.63 -6.99
C GLN A 22 -8.68 -8.26 -8.45
N PRO A 23 -9.94 -8.38 -8.90
CA PRO A 23 -10.31 -7.98 -10.25
C PRO A 23 -10.23 -6.45 -10.41
N GLU A 24 -9.94 -6.00 -11.63
CA GLU A 24 -9.88 -4.57 -12.00
C GLU A 24 -11.11 -3.77 -11.57
N ALA A 25 -12.31 -4.38 -11.61
CA ALA A 25 -13.53 -3.74 -11.15
C ALA A 25 -13.49 -3.39 -9.65
N MET A 26 -12.84 -4.23 -8.84
CA MET A 26 -12.65 -3.99 -7.40
C MET A 26 -11.63 -2.87 -7.17
N VAL A 27 -10.58 -2.81 -7.98
CA VAL A 27 -9.59 -1.71 -7.97
C VAL A 27 -10.27 -0.39 -8.32
N GLY A 28 -11.07 -0.34 -9.40
CA GLY A 28 -11.81 0.86 -9.78
C GLY A 28 -12.84 1.30 -8.73
N ALA A 29 -13.47 0.35 -8.03
CA ALA A 29 -14.35 0.65 -6.91
C ALA A 29 -13.58 1.27 -5.72
N ALA A 30 -12.37 0.78 -5.44
CA ALA A 30 -11.49 1.32 -4.40
C ALA A 30 -11.05 2.75 -4.71
N GLU A 31 -10.61 3.01 -5.93
CA GLU A 31 -10.28 4.36 -6.42
C GLU A 31 -11.47 5.31 -6.29
N SER A 32 -12.65 4.86 -6.72
CA SER A 32 -13.89 5.63 -6.61
C SER A 32 -14.25 5.94 -5.15
N LYS A 33 -14.04 4.99 -4.25
CA LYS A 33 -14.31 5.16 -2.81
C LYS A 33 -13.35 6.16 -2.16
N LEU A 34 -12.07 6.11 -2.53
CA LEU A 34 -11.06 7.02 -2.02
C LEU A 34 -11.05 8.38 -2.74
N GLY A 35 -11.67 8.48 -3.92
CA GLY A 35 -11.68 9.71 -4.72
C GLY A 35 -10.34 10.05 -5.34
N VAL A 36 -9.48 9.06 -5.55
CA VAL A 36 -8.12 9.20 -6.14
C VAL A 36 -7.86 8.06 -7.11
N SER A 37 -6.95 8.27 -8.05
CA SER A 37 -6.45 7.21 -8.94
C SER A 37 -5.20 6.56 -8.36
N PHE A 38 -5.11 5.24 -8.43
CA PHE A 38 -3.95 4.50 -7.96
C PHE A 38 -2.83 4.52 -9.00
N PRO A 39 -1.57 4.66 -8.58
CA PRO A 39 -0.45 4.56 -9.51
C PRO A 39 -0.35 3.16 -10.12
N PRO A 40 0.27 3.02 -11.31
CA PRO A 40 0.36 1.75 -12.02
C PRO A 40 0.90 0.60 -11.17
N SER A 41 1.99 0.83 -10.43
CA SER A 41 2.62 -0.19 -9.58
C SER A 41 1.71 -0.72 -8.48
N PHE A 42 0.98 0.17 -7.80
CA PHE A 42 0.05 -0.23 -6.76
C PHE A 42 -1.17 -0.96 -7.33
N ARG A 43 -1.66 -0.56 -8.52
CA ARG A 43 -2.72 -1.31 -9.21
C ARG A 43 -2.29 -2.74 -9.51
N GLU A 44 -1.09 -2.92 -10.08
CA GLU A 44 -0.56 -4.24 -10.40
C GLU A 44 -0.42 -5.11 -9.14
N TYR A 45 0.07 -4.53 -8.04
CA TYR A 45 0.12 -5.20 -6.73
C TYR A 45 -1.26 -5.69 -6.25
N LEU A 46 -2.28 -4.84 -6.35
CA LEU A 46 -3.65 -5.20 -5.95
C LEU A 46 -4.24 -6.30 -6.85
N VAL A 47 -3.95 -6.26 -8.15
CA VAL A 47 -4.43 -7.26 -9.11
C VAL A 47 -3.73 -8.60 -8.95
N ARG A 48 -2.44 -8.61 -8.61
CA ARG A 48 -1.66 -9.84 -8.43
C ARG A 48 -1.88 -10.49 -7.07
N TRP A 49 -1.75 -9.70 -6.01
CA TRP A 49 -1.60 -10.22 -4.66
C TRP A 49 -2.71 -9.76 -3.72
N GLY A 50 -3.32 -8.61 -4.02
CA GLY A 50 -4.42 -8.05 -3.23
C GLY A 50 -3.90 -7.41 -1.95
N ASN A 51 -3.33 -8.20 -1.05
CA ASN A 51 -2.54 -7.78 0.09
C ASN A 51 -1.53 -8.88 0.45
N ILE A 52 -0.46 -8.49 1.14
CA ILE A 52 0.67 -9.36 1.49
C ILE A 52 1.00 -9.18 2.96
N SER A 53 1.34 -10.26 3.64
CA SER A 53 1.98 -10.21 4.95
C SER A 53 3.17 -11.17 5.00
N CYS A 54 4.29 -10.70 5.54
CA CYS A 54 5.52 -11.46 5.72
C CYS A 54 6.04 -11.17 7.13
N ASP A 55 6.23 -12.20 7.95
CA ASP A 55 6.59 -12.06 9.37
C ASP A 55 5.71 -11.03 10.11
N ASP A 56 6.33 -10.01 10.71
CA ASP A 56 5.68 -8.91 11.43
C ASP A 56 5.28 -7.74 10.50
N LEU A 57 5.49 -7.87 9.18
CA LEU A 57 5.15 -6.85 8.20
C LEU A 57 3.84 -7.17 7.48
N GLU A 58 2.95 -6.20 7.45
CA GLU A 58 1.67 -6.29 6.75
C GLU A 58 1.53 -5.12 5.77
N TYR A 59 1.53 -5.45 4.48
CA TYR A 59 1.28 -4.50 3.40
C TYR A 59 -0.20 -4.54 3.06
N TYR A 60 -0.87 -3.43 3.33
CA TYR A 60 -2.30 -3.28 3.11
C TYR A 60 -2.62 -3.24 1.63
N GLY A 61 -3.83 -3.63 1.31
CA GLY A 61 -4.34 -3.56 -0.04
C GLY A 61 -5.82 -3.89 -0.06
N LEU A 62 -6.26 -4.67 -1.03
CA LEU A 62 -7.65 -5.05 -1.16
C LEU A 62 -7.89 -6.44 -0.58
N THR A 63 -9.00 -6.56 0.15
CA THR A 63 -9.50 -7.84 0.66
C THR A 63 -10.68 -8.31 -0.19
N ARG A 64 -11.08 -9.58 -0.07
CA ARG A 64 -12.18 -10.17 -0.86
C ARG A 64 -13.55 -9.52 -0.59
N ASN A 65 -13.67 -8.67 0.44
CA ASN A 65 -14.90 -7.98 0.76
C ASN A 65 -15.02 -6.67 -0.02
N GLY A 66 -16.10 -6.55 -0.81
CA GLY A 66 -16.47 -5.35 -1.54
C GLY A 66 -16.97 -4.17 -0.69
N ASP A 67 -17.31 -4.42 0.58
CA ASP A 67 -17.79 -3.40 1.51
C ASP A 67 -16.61 -2.70 2.20
N PHE A 68 -16.23 -1.54 1.65
CA PHE A 68 -15.16 -0.70 2.19
C PHE A 68 -15.52 0.03 3.48
N ASP A 69 -16.79 0.02 3.92
CA ASP A 69 -17.23 0.69 5.15
C ASP A 69 -17.20 -0.26 6.36
N LYS A 70 -17.33 -1.57 6.13
CA LYS A 70 -17.33 -2.61 7.17
C LYS A 70 -16.10 -3.52 7.09
N GLY A 71 -14.95 -2.90 6.83
CA GLY A 71 -13.66 -3.56 6.73
C GLY A 71 -12.88 -3.58 8.04
N GLY A 72 -11.62 -3.94 7.88
CA GLY A 72 -10.56 -3.93 8.88
C GLY A 72 -9.23 -4.09 8.15
N VAL A 73 -8.13 -3.98 8.89
CA VAL A 73 -6.81 -4.35 8.39
C VAL A 73 -6.84 -5.81 7.84
N PRO A 74 -6.23 -6.10 6.68
CA PRO A 74 -5.35 -5.25 5.84
C PRO A 74 -6.05 -4.48 4.71
N ASN A 75 -7.33 -4.15 4.81
CA ASN A 75 -8.02 -3.37 3.78
C ASN A 75 -7.56 -1.89 3.79
N CYS A 76 -6.76 -1.49 2.79
CA CYS A 76 -6.18 -0.16 2.68
C CYS A 76 -7.25 0.94 2.52
N VAL A 77 -8.36 0.64 1.85
CA VAL A 77 -9.45 1.61 1.62
C VAL A 77 -10.15 1.92 2.93
N TRP A 78 -10.56 0.89 3.67
CA TRP A 78 -11.19 1.04 4.98
C TRP A 78 -10.27 1.79 5.95
N PHE A 79 -9.00 1.39 6.00
CA PHE A 79 -8.03 2.01 6.90
C PHE A 79 -7.81 3.49 6.55
N THR A 80 -7.55 3.79 5.28
CA THR A 80 -7.36 5.16 4.79
C THR A 80 -8.58 6.05 5.08
N MET A 81 -9.79 5.57 4.79
CA MET A 81 -11.02 6.31 5.09
C MET A 81 -11.21 6.55 6.59
N SER A 82 -10.94 5.54 7.42
CA SER A 82 -10.97 5.68 8.87
C SER A 82 -10.00 6.77 9.33
N LYS A 83 -8.75 6.78 8.84
CA LYS A 83 -7.75 7.79 9.22
C LYS A 83 -8.05 9.18 8.69
N ARG A 84 -8.65 9.33 7.51
CA ARG A 84 -9.18 10.63 7.05
C ARG A 84 -10.17 11.23 8.04
N THR A 85 -11.07 10.41 8.59
CA THR A 85 -12.11 10.89 9.53
C THR A 85 -11.62 11.07 10.96
N THR A 86 -10.70 10.22 11.43
CA THR A 86 -10.29 10.19 12.84
C THR A 86 -9.09 11.08 13.14
N VAL A 87 -8.19 11.24 12.16
CA VAL A 87 -6.91 11.92 12.36
C VAL A 87 -6.62 13.00 11.32
N GLY A 88 -7.56 13.24 10.41
CA GLY A 88 -7.39 14.27 9.37
C GLY A 88 -6.36 13.92 8.31
N LEU A 89 -6.12 12.62 8.06
CA LEU A 89 -5.23 12.17 7.00
C LEU A 89 -5.59 12.87 5.66
N PRO A 90 -4.63 13.44 4.91
CA PRO A 90 -4.92 14.12 3.66
C PRO A 90 -5.63 13.24 2.63
N HIS A 91 -6.45 13.86 1.79
CA HIS A 91 -7.20 13.18 0.73
C HIS A 91 -6.31 12.58 -0.37
N SER A 92 -5.09 13.08 -0.54
CA SER A 92 -4.13 12.54 -1.51
C SER A 92 -3.42 11.27 -1.01
N LEU A 93 -3.42 11.01 0.30
CA LEU A 93 -2.71 9.87 0.87
C LEU A 93 -3.57 8.60 0.83
N ILE A 94 -2.91 7.51 0.44
CA ILE A 94 -3.41 6.13 0.50
C ILE A 94 -2.47 5.35 1.41
N VAL A 95 -2.97 4.87 2.55
CA VAL A 95 -2.14 4.11 3.49
C VAL A 95 -1.97 2.68 3.00
N PHE A 96 -0.72 2.23 2.85
CA PHE A 96 -0.41 0.84 2.54
C PHE A 96 0.33 0.11 3.67
N ARG A 97 0.76 0.80 4.74
CA ARG A 97 1.30 0.15 5.93
C ARG A 97 1.14 1.02 7.17
N ASN A 98 0.92 0.38 8.31
CA ASN A 98 0.81 1.02 9.62
C ASN A 98 1.98 0.58 10.51
N ILE A 99 2.66 1.53 11.12
CA ILE A 99 3.76 1.31 12.07
C ILE A 99 3.27 1.80 13.43
N ASN A 100 2.83 0.86 14.26
CA ASN A 100 2.42 1.05 15.66
C ASN A 100 1.34 2.13 15.93
N ASP A 101 0.56 2.51 14.92
CA ASP A 101 -0.37 3.66 14.96
C ASP A 101 0.31 5.02 15.19
N GLU A 102 1.64 5.07 15.05
CA GLU A 102 2.45 6.28 15.19
C GLU A 102 2.87 6.82 13.82
N GLU A 103 3.16 5.94 12.86
CA GLU A 103 3.51 6.33 11.49
C GLU A 103 2.73 5.51 10.45
N TYR A 104 2.35 6.16 9.35
CA TYR A 104 1.73 5.49 8.20
C TYR A 104 2.56 5.70 6.95
N LEU A 105 2.92 4.60 6.29
CA LEU A 105 3.48 4.66 4.96
C LEU A 105 2.35 4.79 3.95
N CYS A 106 2.45 5.85 3.14
CA CYS A 106 1.39 6.29 2.26
C CYS A 106 1.92 6.45 0.83
N ILE A 107 1.08 6.16 -0.15
CA ILE A 107 1.26 6.67 -1.51
C ILE A 107 0.65 8.08 -1.53
N ASP A 108 1.39 9.09 -1.97
CA ASP A 108 0.87 10.45 -2.13
C ASP A 108 0.48 10.74 -3.58
N THR A 109 -0.82 10.72 -3.87
CA THR A 109 -1.31 10.87 -5.24
C THR A 109 -1.08 12.26 -5.83
N ASP A 110 -0.76 13.27 -5.02
CA ASP A 110 -0.43 14.62 -5.50
C ASP A 110 1.05 14.76 -5.88
N GLN A 111 1.91 13.83 -5.44
CA GLN A 111 3.35 13.86 -5.71
C GLN A 111 3.71 12.89 -6.85
N ALA A 112 3.74 13.42 -8.07
CA ALA A 112 4.06 12.64 -9.26
C ALA A 112 5.53 12.18 -9.30
N LEU A 113 5.73 11.00 -9.87
CA LEU A 113 6.98 10.47 -10.40
C LEU A 113 6.83 10.17 -11.90
N ASP A 114 7.91 9.70 -12.53
CA ASP A 114 7.88 9.25 -13.92
C ASP A 114 6.91 8.06 -14.11
N ASN A 115 6.42 7.86 -15.34
CA ASN A 115 5.50 6.77 -15.71
C ASN A 115 4.18 6.75 -14.93
N ASP A 116 3.66 7.94 -14.56
CA ASP A 116 2.42 8.11 -13.79
C ASP A 116 2.45 7.50 -12.37
N GLU A 117 3.65 7.13 -11.89
CA GLU A 117 3.88 6.68 -10.53
C GLU A 117 3.73 7.85 -9.52
N ARG A 118 3.68 7.48 -8.24
CA ARG A 118 3.52 8.42 -7.13
C ARG A 118 4.56 8.15 -6.06
N LYS A 119 5.02 9.23 -5.44
CA LYS A 119 5.99 9.15 -4.34
C LYS A 119 5.39 8.50 -3.11
N ILE A 120 6.25 7.88 -2.32
CA ILE A 120 5.90 7.42 -0.98
C ILE A 120 6.07 8.57 0.02
N ALA A 121 5.12 8.73 0.92
CA ALA A 121 5.13 9.69 2.01
C ALA A 121 4.99 8.97 3.35
N ILE A 122 5.67 9.48 4.36
CA ILE A 122 5.52 9.05 5.75
C ILE A 122 4.64 10.08 6.45
N TRP A 123 3.48 9.64 6.91
CA TRP A 123 2.59 10.44 7.74
C TRP A 123 2.90 10.18 9.20
N ASP A 124 3.31 11.22 9.91
CA ASP A 124 3.44 11.24 11.36
C ASP A 124 2.04 11.38 11.97
N ASN A 125 1.58 10.30 12.60
CA ASN A 125 0.27 10.26 13.21
C ASN A 125 0.21 10.93 14.57
N ILE A 126 1.34 11.30 15.18
CA ILE A 126 1.37 12.05 16.44
C ILE A 126 1.21 13.54 16.12
N GLU A 127 2.07 14.06 15.25
CA GLU A 127 2.13 15.48 14.86
C GLU A 127 1.09 15.85 13.79
N ARG A 128 0.47 14.85 13.14
CA ARG A 128 -0.55 15.01 12.09
C ARG A 128 -0.02 15.78 10.87
N GLU A 129 1.16 15.38 10.41
CA GLU A 129 1.80 15.96 9.23
C GLU A 129 2.56 14.92 8.41
N ILE A 130 2.93 15.27 7.19
CA ILE A 130 3.88 14.47 6.40
C ILE A 130 5.28 14.79 6.94
N SER A 131 5.89 13.84 7.65
CA SER A 131 7.23 13.99 8.21
C SER A 131 8.32 13.82 7.15
N GLN A 132 8.06 12.97 6.14
CA GLN A 132 9.01 12.69 5.08
C GLN A 132 8.31 12.34 3.76
N THR A 133 8.96 12.69 2.65
CA THR A 133 8.62 12.22 1.30
C THR A 133 9.83 11.53 0.70
N LEU A 134 9.63 10.35 0.15
CA LEU A 134 10.63 9.50 -0.49
C LEU A 134 10.48 9.59 -2.01
N ASP A 135 11.57 9.82 -2.73
CA ASP A 135 11.59 9.86 -4.21
C ASP A 135 11.60 8.43 -4.81
N VAL A 136 10.68 7.58 -4.34
CA VAL A 136 10.52 6.18 -4.74
C VAL A 136 9.04 5.87 -4.98
N ASN A 137 8.75 4.96 -5.91
CA ASN A 137 7.37 4.47 -6.15
C ASN A 137 7.07 3.24 -5.28
N PHE A 138 5.83 2.75 -5.33
CA PHE A 138 5.40 1.64 -4.49
C PHE A 138 6.12 0.31 -4.81
N ALA A 139 6.33 -0.04 -6.08
CA ALA A 139 6.98 -1.31 -6.43
C ALA A 139 8.45 -1.32 -6.03
N ASP A 140 9.17 -0.23 -6.27
CA ASP A 140 10.57 -0.10 -5.85
C ASP A 140 10.71 -0.14 -4.33
N PHE A 141 9.82 0.56 -3.60
CA PHE A 141 9.77 0.51 -2.13
C PHE A 141 9.52 -0.91 -1.61
N LEU A 142 8.54 -1.61 -2.18
CA LEU A 142 8.21 -2.98 -1.76
C LEU A 142 9.36 -3.95 -2.06
N LEU A 143 10.03 -3.81 -3.22
CA LEU A 143 11.18 -4.64 -3.56
C LEU A 143 12.33 -4.42 -2.58
N GLU A 144 12.65 -3.17 -2.24
CA GLU A 144 13.71 -2.81 -1.29
C GLU A 144 13.44 -3.44 0.09
N GLU A 145 12.24 -3.25 0.64
CA GLU A 145 11.89 -3.83 1.94
C GLU A 145 11.94 -5.36 1.95
N LEU A 146 11.41 -6.02 0.91
CA LEU A 146 11.47 -7.49 0.83
C LEU A 146 12.89 -8.02 0.69
N THR A 147 13.76 -7.26 0.01
CA THR A 147 15.18 -7.61 -0.11
C THR A 147 15.87 -7.51 1.25
N GLU A 148 15.62 -6.44 2.00
CA GLU A 148 16.18 -6.27 3.35
C GLU A 148 15.77 -7.40 4.30
N ILE A 149 14.49 -7.80 4.29
CA ILE A 149 14.00 -8.94 5.10
C ILE A 149 14.72 -10.23 4.69
N SER A 150 14.86 -10.47 3.38
CA SER A 150 15.50 -11.69 2.88
C SER A 150 16.98 -11.78 3.22
N ASP A 151 17.68 -10.64 3.31
CA ASP A 151 19.09 -10.60 3.70
C ASP A 151 19.30 -10.83 5.21
N ASP A 152 18.28 -10.55 6.02
CA ASP A 152 18.26 -10.72 7.48
C ASP A 152 17.75 -12.11 7.96
N ALA A 153 17.20 -12.94 7.06
CA ALA A 153 16.62 -14.26 7.33
C ALA A 153 17.64 -15.43 7.32
#